data_AF-A0A7C4VGE5-F1
#
_entry.id   AF-A0A7C4VGE5-F1
#
_cell.length_a   1.000
_cell.length_b   1.000
_cell.length_c   1.000
_cell.angle_alpha   90.00
_cell.angle_beta   90.00
_cell.angle_gamma   90.00
#
_symmetry.space_group_name_H-M   'P 1'
#
loop_
_entity.id
_entity.type
_entity.pdbx_description
1 polymer ?
#
loop_
_entity_poly.entity_id
_entity_poly.type
_entity_poly.pdbx_seq_one_letter_code
_entity_poly.pdbx_strand_id
1 'polypeptide(L)'
;MLKTRLLCGAALIGILALACVVAAQQPRARRPEFQPRPPVPAPPGTTPTTTTPGTTAGTTTGRGFVPEGIDLVAGVLLDRTAELTADLADITGAVVDPSSGRFILIGKQGESQTKFHPEDLVVALRAVLSGRAPGVSIEDPVVDGMMTVRYLGGTEGTRFGMVMFEADRLLKSLAMGRDNITGRPLRPRVPGFRSELELLQAFGGTRRPGAWHRYWFRPSQVIVSLSPDRGTVQFEKVEMAVLTEYVPPLAPGESEPAAEAFARHLTEYYDEYAKVYPVLAELKQLAKLVALVNWLVEQRIPINARKAFEVALPRVDTPEKTPMGFAEITEKVPEGWMKHQMRGGVDLALRRAALSPDRPRNWFAAVSQDTGELRNAVLNASKGRQKWNVALGGGEYTAVVLAQAPKPILGKQPAKHNSKAAPGPRSKK
;
A
#
# COMPACT_ATOMS: atom_id res chain seq x y z
N MET A 1 -56.23 46.79 -20.15
CA MET A 1 -55.10 46.99 -21.07
C MET A 1 -54.09 45.89 -20.85
N LEU A 2 -54.21 44.84 -21.64
CA LEU A 2 -53.40 43.62 -21.62
C LEU A 2 -52.83 43.51 -23.04
N LYS A 3 -51.51 43.60 -23.22
CA LYS A 3 -50.69 43.27 -24.42
C LYS A 3 -49.48 44.21 -24.52
N THR A 4 -48.32 43.80 -24.01
CA THR A 4 -47.00 43.93 -24.66
C THR A 4 -45.91 43.49 -23.70
N ARG A 5 -45.30 42.31 -23.96
CA ARG A 5 -43.91 41.93 -23.65
C ARG A 5 -43.79 40.40 -23.78
N LEU A 6 -43.79 39.94 -25.03
CA LEU A 6 -43.43 38.57 -25.39
C LEU A 6 -42.77 38.61 -26.76
N LEU A 7 -41.54 39.14 -26.84
CA LEU A 7 -40.69 39.16 -28.04
C LEU A 7 -39.28 39.60 -27.63
N CYS A 8 -38.53 38.71 -26.97
CA CYS A 8 -37.06 38.82 -26.88
C CYS A 8 -36.34 37.47 -26.69
N GLY A 9 -37.06 36.34 -26.84
CA GLY A 9 -36.53 35.00 -26.53
C GLY A 9 -36.04 34.16 -27.72
N ALA A 10 -36.11 34.66 -28.96
CA ALA A 10 -35.88 33.81 -30.15
C ALA A 10 -34.63 34.16 -30.98
N ALA A 11 -33.89 35.22 -30.65
CA ALA A 11 -32.74 35.67 -31.46
C ALA A 11 -31.37 35.17 -30.96
N LEU A 12 -31.29 34.53 -29.77
CA LEU A 12 -30.00 34.07 -29.21
C LEU A 12 -29.65 32.60 -29.51
N ILE A 13 -30.57 31.83 -30.08
CA ILE A 13 -30.37 30.38 -30.33
C ILE A 13 -29.74 30.13 -31.72
N GLY A 14 -29.79 31.11 -32.64
CA GLY A 14 -29.24 30.97 -34.00
C GLY A 14 -27.73 31.16 -34.13
N ILE A 15 -27.06 31.78 -33.16
CA ILE A 15 -25.61 32.11 -33.26
C ILE A 15 -24.72 31.01 -32.65
N LEU A 16 -25.26 30.17 -31.75
CA LEU A 16 -24.53 29.05 -31.15
C LEU A 16 -24.45 27.80 -32.04
N ALA A 17 -25.33 27.65 -33.03
CA ALA A 17 -25.34 26.49 -33.92
C ALA A 17 -24.33 26.57 -35.08
N LEU A 18 -23.82 27.75 -35.42
CA LEU A 18 -22.90 27.94 -36.56
C LEU A 18 -21.41 27.73 -36.19
N ALA A 19 -21.07 27.76 -34.89
CA ALA A 19 -19.70 27.50 -34.43
C ALA A 19 -19.35 26.00 -34.34
N CYS A 20 -20.36 25.11 -34.29
CA CYS A 20 -20.13 23.67 -34.17
C CYS A 20 -19.80 22.93 -35.48
N VAL A 21 -19.95 23.57 -36.66
CA VAL A 21 -19.76 22.89 -37.95
C VAL A 21 -18.39 23.14 -38.59
N VAL A 22 -17.63 24.14 -38.12
CA VAL A 22 -16.30 24.48 -38.70
C VAL A 22 -15.13 23.74 -38.04
N ALA A 23 -15.34 23.06 -36.90
CA ALA A 23 -14.29 22.30 -36.20
C ALA A 23 -14.02 20.88 -36.75
N ALA A 24 -14.74 20.44 -37.79
CA ALA A 24 -14.72 19.04 -38.24
C ALA A 24 -13.83 18.73 -39.46
N GLN A 25 -13.02 19.68 -39.96
CA GLN A 25 -12.18 19.44 -41.15
C GLN A 25 -10.76 20.01 -41.05
N GLN A 26 -9.93 19.46 -40.15
CA GLN A 26 -8.47 19.60 -40.27
C GLN A 26 -7.81 18.25 -40.58
N PRO A 27 -6.92 18.17 -41.59
CA PRO A 27 -6.27 16.94 -41.99
C PRO A 27 -5.28 16.46 -40.92
N ARG A 28 -5.38 15.16 -40.58
CA ARG A 28 -4.47 14.46 -39.63
C ARG A 28 -3.02 14.55 -40.12
N ALA A 29 -2.18 15.27 -39.40
CA ALA A 29 -0.73 15.21 -39.57
C ALA A 29 -0.21 13.80 -39.22
N ARG A 30 0.60 13.22 -40.11
CA ARG A 30 1.25 11.91 -39.90
C ARG A 30 2.20 12.00 -38.70
N ARG A 31 2.11 11.05 -37.77
CA ARG A 31 3.05 10.87 -36.64
C ARG A 31 4.46 10.56 -37.19
N PRO A 32 5.53 11.16 -36.65
CA PRO A 32 6.88 10.68 -36.91
C PRO A 32 7.10 9.31 -36.27
N GLU A 33 7.65 8.40 -37.06
CA GLU A 33 7.96 7.02 -36.73
C GLU A 33 9.10 6.97 -35.69
N PHE A 34 8.87 6.26 -34.58
CA PHE A 34 9.81 6.16 -33.47
C PHE A 34 10.92 5.15 -33.82
N GLN A 35 12.15 5.63 -34.06
CA GLN A 35 13.32 4.77 -34.21
C GLN A 35 13.91 4.42 -32.83
N PRO A 36 14.04 3.14 -32.46
CA PRO A 36 14.67 2.75 -31.21
C PRO A 36 16.18 3.04 -31.23
N ARG A 37 16.71 3.59 -30.15
CA ARG A 37 18.16 3.81 -29.98
C ARG A 37 18.91 2.47 -29.86
N PRO A 38 20.13 2.36 -30.40
CA PRO A 38 20.98 1.20 -30.19
C PRO A 38 21.45 1.07 -28.73
N PRO A 39 21.72 -0.15 -28.25
CA PRO A 39 22.14 -0.41 -26.88
C PRO A 39 23.55 0.11 -26.58
N VAL A 40 23.74 0.63 -25.37
CA VAL A 40 25.02 1.09 -24.83
C VAL A 40 25.90 -0.13 -24.48
N PRO A 41 27.20 -0.15 -24.82
CA PRO A 41 28.09 -1.26 -24.49
C PRO A 41 28.35 -1.37 -22.98
N ALA A 42 28.42 -2.60 -22.47
CA ALA A 42 28.75 -2.90 -21.09
C ALA A 42 30.26 -2.73 -20.79
N PRO A 43 30.65 -2.27 -19.58
CA PRO A 43 32.05 -2.18 -19.18
C PRO A 43 32.66 -3.57 -18.88
N PRO A 44 33.97 -3.75 -19.08
CA PRO A 44 34.62 -5.06 -19.04
C PRO A 44 34.90 -5.59 -17.61
N GLY A 45 34.57 -6.87 -17.46
CA GLY A 45 35.21 -7.93 -16.66
C GLY A 45 35.93 -7.58 -15.33
N THR A 46 35.36 -8.08 -14.23
CA THR A 46 36.14 -8.48 -13.05
C THR A 46 35.85 -9.95 -12.73
N THR A 47 36.92 -10.73 -12.67
CA THR A 47 36.99 -12.17 -12.39
C THR A 47 36.64 -12.48 -10.92
N PRO A 48 35.97 -13.59 -10.61
CA PRO A 48 35.73 -13.98 -9.23
C PRO A 48 36.92 -14.79 -8.67
N THR A 49 37.52 -14.28 -7.59
CA THR A 49 38.49 -15.02 -6.77
C THR A 49 37.73 -15.93 -5.80
N THR A 50 37.96 -17.23 -5.91
CA THR A 50 37.47 -18.26 -5.00
C THR A 50 38.17 -18.15 -3.65
N THR A 51 37.43 -17.99 -2.56
CA THR A 51 37.97 -18.16 -1.20
C THR A 51 37.03 -19.03 -0.38
N THR A 52 37.56 -20.16 0.07
CA THR A 52 36.93 -21.18 0.91
C THR A 52 36.70 -20.64 2.33
N PRO A 53 35.53 -20.84 2.97
CA PRO A 53 35.37 -20.55 4.39
C PRO A 53 35.74 -21.76 5.26
N GLY A 54 36.71 -21.57 6.14
CA GLY A 54 37.02 -22.45 7.26
C GLY A 54 36.00 -22.30 8.40
N THR A 55 35.81 -23.41 9.10
CA THR A 55 34.95 -23.61 10.27
C THR A 55 35.59 -23.05 11.55
N THR A 56 34.91 -22.14 12.25
CA THR A 56 34.99 -22.04 13.72
C THR A 56 33.73 -21.42 14.33
N ALA A 57 33.40 -21.90 15.52
CA ALA A 57 32.12 -21.82 16.20
C ALA A 57 31.88 -20.53 17.01
N GLY A 58 30.60 -20.29 17.34
CA GLY A 58 30.18 -19.53 18.52
C GLY A 58 29.34 -18.28 18.23
N THR A 59 28.01 -18.43 18.23
CA THR A 59 26.97 -17.58 18.87
C THR A 59 25.62 -17.90 18.21
N THR A 60 24.71 -18.52 18.97
CA THR A 60 23.38 -18.94 18.52
C THR A 60 22.45 -17.72 18.47
N THR A 61 22.45 -17.01 17.34
CA THR A 61 21.33 -16.12 16.97
C THR A 61 20.34 -16.93 16.13
N GLY A 62 19.05 -16.82 16.47
CA GLY A 62 17.96 -17.66 15.95
C GLY A 62 18.00 -17.85 14.43
N ARG A 63 18.27 -19.09 13.99
CA ARG A 63 18.09 -19.48 12.60
C ARG A 63 16.61 -19.32 12.24
N GLY A 64 16.36 -18.52 11.20
CA GLY A 64 15.01 -18.23 10.71
C GLY A 64 14.19 -19.49 10.45
N PHE A 65 12.92 -19.42 10.82
CA PHE A 65 11.89 -20.38 10.46
C PHE A 65 11.77 -20.42 8.93
N VAL A 66 11.95 -21.59 8.30
CA VAL A 66 11.72 -21.79 6.86
C VAL A 66 10.90 -23.06 6.69
N PRO A 67 9.58 -22.98 6.48
CA PRO A 67 8.77 -24.17 6.23
C PRO A 67 9.01 -24.66 4.79
N GLU A 68 9.45 -25.91 4.62
CA GLU A 68 9.61 -26.51 3.29
C GLU A 68 8.25 -26.79 2.63
N GLY A 69 7.91 -26.12 1.52
CA GLY A 69 6.81 -26.57 0.65
C GLY A 69 5.44 -25.91 0.84
N ILE A 70 5.33 -24.82 1.60
CA ILE A 70 4.15 -23.93 1.51
C ILE A 70 4.26 -23.20 0.17
N ASP A 71 3.34 -23.45 -0.77
CA ASP A 71 3.25 -22.66 -2.00
C ASP A 71 2.04 -21.73 -1.88
N LEU A 72 2.32 -20.48 -1.46
CA LEU A 72 1.29 -19.46 -1.18
C LEU A 72 0.35 -19.21 -2.36
N VAL A 73 0.78 -19.52 -3.60
CA VAL A 73 0.05 -19.18 -4.82
C VAL A 73 -0.30 -20.43 -5.64
N ALA A 74 -0.32 -21.61 -5.01
CA ALA A 74 -0.69 -22.88 -5.66
C ALA A 74 -1.86 -23.62 -5.04
N GLY A 75 -2.44 -23.09 -3.96
CA GLY A 75 -3.49 -23.75 -3.19
C GLY A 75 -4.79 -22.96 -3.16
N VAL A 76 -5.42 -22.95 -1.98
CA VAL A 76 -6.74 -22.33 -1.72
C VAL A 76 -6.85 -20.90 -2.24
N LEU A 77 -5.73 -20.14 -2.25
CA LEU A 77 -5.63 -18.75 -2.70
C LEU A 77 -6.29 -18.54 -4.08
N LEU A 78 -6.17 -19.52 -4.98
CA LEU A 78 -6.64 -19.41 -6.37
C LEU A 78 -8.02 -20.03 -6.63
N ASP A 79 -8.47 -20.97 -5.78
CA ASP A 79 -9.63 -21.80 -6.11
C ASP A 79 -10.90 -21.42 -5.32
N ARG A 80 -10.78 -20.94 -4.06
CA ARG A 80 -11.95 -20.74 -3.17
C ARG A 80 -11.86 -19.52 -2.24
N THR A 81 -10.85 -18.67 -2.39
CA THR A 81 -10.58 -17.61 -1.42
C THR A 81 -11.69 -16.58 -1.33
N ALA A 82 -12.27 -16.15 -2.46
CA ALA A 82 -13.32 -15.15 -2.46
C ALA A 82 -14.53 -15.58 -1.60
N GLU A 83 -14.91 -16.86 -1.64
CA GLU A 83 -15.97 -17.42 -0.79
C GLU A 83 -15.54 -17.50 0.68
N LEU A 84 -14.30 -17.96 0.93
CA LEU A 84 -13.81 -18.16 2.30
C LEU A 84 -13.54 -16.85 3.03
N THR A 85 -13.17 -15.80 2.29
CA THR A 85 -12.79 -14.49 2.86
C THR A 85 -13.88 -13.43 2.73
N ALA A 86 -15.07 -13.77 2.26
CA ALA A 86 -16.19 -12.83 2.09
C ALA A 86 -16.53 -12.06 3.39
N ASP A 87 -16.35 -12.71 4.54
CA ASP A 87 -16.64 -12.14 5.87
C ASP A 87 -15.39 -11.58 6.57
N LEU A 88 -14.25 -11.58 5.88
CA LEU A 88 -12.98 -11.09 6.44
C LEU A 88 -12.90 -9.58 6.20
N ALA A 89 -13.13 -8.82 7.25
CA ALA A 89 -13.24 -7.37 7.19
C ALA A 89 -11.86 -6.68 7.29
N ASP A 90 -11.26 -6.73 8.48
CA ASP A 90 -9.96 -6.12 8.79
C ASP A 90 -8.91 -7.19 9.02
N ILE A 91 -7.78 -7.14 8.31
CA ILE A 91 -6.70 -8.11 8.52
C ILE A 91 -5.98 -7.74 9.80
N THR A 92 -5.88 -8.71 10.71
CA THR A 92 -5.22 -8.53 12.00
C THR A 92 -3.96 -9.36 12.15
N GLY A 93 -3.71 -10.32 11.26
CA GLY A 93 -2.49 -11.10 11.32
C GLY A 93 -2.51 -12.33 10.43
N ALA A 94 -1.50 -13.18 10.62
CA ALA A 94 -1.43 -14.48 9.96
C ALA A 94 -0.65 -15.50 10.79
N VAL A 95 -0.92 -16.77 10.54
CA VAL A 95 -0.27 -17.93 11.15
C VAL A 95 0.23 -18.85 10.05
N VAL A 96 1.46 -19.32 10.20
CA VAL A 96 2.05 -20.38 9.40
C VAL A 96 2.17 -21.61 10.28
N ASP A 97 1.43 -22.66 9.90
CA ASP A 97 1.42 -23.95 10.58
C ASP A 97 2.46 -24.87 9.92
N PRO A 98 3.63 -25.11 10.55
CA PRO A 98 4.67 -25.95 9.96
C PRO A 98 4.24 -27.41 9.85
N SER A 99 3.38 -27.90 10.74
CA SER A 99 3.01 -29.33 10.75
C SER A 99 2.19 -29.71 9.51
N SER A 100 1.33 -28.80 9.06
CA SER A 100 0.43 -28.99 7.93
C SER A 100 0.86 -28.21 6.68
N GLY A 101 1.87 -27.33 6.80
CA GLY A 101 2.28 -26.41 5.75
C GLY A 101 1.18 -25.41 5.38
N ARG A 102 0.33 -25.00 6.33
CA ARG A 102 -0.76 -24.06 6.05
C ARG A 102 -0.36 -22.63 6.32
N PHE A 103 -0.74 -21.73 5.42
CA PHE A 103 -0.77 -20.30 5.65
C PHE A 103 -2.21 -19.88 5.94
N ILE A 104 -2.43 -19.27 7.11
CA ILE A 104 -3.74 -18.94 7.66
C ILE A 104 -3.78 -17.44 7.88
N LEU A 105 -4.70 -16.75 7.20
CA LEU A 105 -4.97 -15.34 7.43
C LEU A 105 -5.96 -15.18 8.59
N ILE A 106 -5.76 -14.14 9.40
CA ILE A 106 -6.61 -13.82 10.55
C ILE A 106 -7.16 -12.41 10.34
N GLY A 107 -8.46 -12.26 10.55
CA GLY A 107 -9.13 -10.97 10.53
C GLY A 107 -10.26 -10.89 11.54
N LYS A 108 -10.75 -9.69 11.80
CA LYS A 108 -11.92 -9.47 12.66
C LYS A 108 -13.21 -9.87 11.95
N GLN A 109 -14.16 -10.41 12.72
CA GLN A 109 -15.54 -10.57 12.28
C GLN A 109 -16.28 -9.22 12.32
N GLY A 110 -17.23 -9.05 11.39
CA GLY A 110 -18.23 -7.99 11.46
C GLY A 110 -18.31 -7.11 10.22
N GLU A 111 -19.33 -6.26 10.20
CA GLU A 111 -19.45 -5.19 9.21
C GLU A 111 -18.34 -4.17 9.44
N SER A 112 -17.25 -4.30 8.69
CA SER A 112 -16.27 -3.24 8.53
C SER A 112 -16.60 -2.46 7.27
N GLN A 113 -16.30 -1.16 7.28
CA GLN A 113 -16.29 -0.35 6.07
C GLN A 113 -15.22 -0.84 5.07
N THR A 114 -14.24 -1.61 5.53
CA THR A 114 -13.21 -2.24 4.70
C THR A 114 -13.49 -3.73 4.55
N LYS A 115 -13.49 -4.21 3.31
CA LYS A 115 -13.52 -5.65 3.00
C LYS A 115 -12.14 -6.10 2.54
N PHE A 116 -11.72 -7.29 2.97
CA PHE A 116 -10.54 -7.92 2.39
C PHE A 116 -10.84 -8.42 0.99
N HIS A 117 -9.95 -8.09 0.05
CA HIS A 117 -9.97 -8.59 -1.32
C HIS A 117 -8.73 -9.45 -1.55
N PRO A 118 -8.88 -10.76 -1.84
CA PRO A 118 -7.76 -11.64 -2.12
C PRO A 118 -6.85 -11.14 -3.26
N GLU A 119 -7.43 -10.45 -4.23
CA GLU A 119 -6.73 -9.85 -5.37
C GLU A 119 -5.67 -8.84 -4.91
N ASP A 120 -5.97 -8.07 -3.85
CA ASP A 120 -5.04 -7.07 -3.32
C ASP A 120 -3.81 -7.73 -2.68
N LEU A 121 -3.96 -8.93 -2.10
CA LEU A 121 -2.83 -9.72 -1.60
C LEU A 121 -1.94 -10.19 -2.75
N VAL A 122 -2.53 -10.61 -3.88
CA VAL A 122 -1.78 -11.00 -5.09
C VAL A 122 -1.01 -9.80 -5.67
N VAL A 123 -1.61 -8.62 -5.70
CA VAL A 123 -0.92 -7.39 -6.12
C VAL A 123 0.25 -7.07 -5.19
N ALA A 124 0.04 -7.14 -3.86
CA ALA A 124 1.11 -6.92 -2.89
C ALA A 124 2.26 -7.94 -3.06
N LEU A 125 1.94 -9.22 -3.30
CA LEU A 125 2.93 -10.27 -3.60
C LEU A 125 3.77 -9.91 -4.83
N ARG A 126 3.13 -9.56 -5.95
CA ARG A 126 3.84 -9.18 -7.19
C ARG A 126 4.76 -7.99 -6.97
N ALA A 127 4.25 -6.95 -6.30
CA ALA A 127 5.00 -5.74 -6.03
C ALA A 127 6.27 -6.05 -5.21
N VAL A 128 6.12 -6.69 -4.04
CA VAL A 128 7.25 -7.01 -3.15
C VAL A 128 8.24 -7.98 -3.81
N LEU A 129 7.77 -9.04 -4.48
CA LEU A 129 8.63 -10.00 -5.17
C LEU A 129 9.39 -9.39 -6.36
N SER A 130 8.82 -8.37 -7.01
CA SER A 130 9.51 -7.60 -8.06
C SER A 130 10.47 -6.54 -7.51
N GLY A 131 10.56 -6.39 -6.18
CA GLY A 131 11.38 -5.37 -5.53
C GLY A 131 10.88 -3.94 -5.71
N ARG A 132 9.60 -3.76 -6.07
CA ARG A 132 8.99 -2.45 -6.32
C ARG A 132 7.87 -2.23 -5.30
N ALA A 133 7.96 -1.16 -4.53
CA ALA A 133 6.86 -0.79 -3.63
C ALA A 133 5.62 -0.37 -4.44
N PRO A 134 4.41 -0.76 -4.01
CA PRO A 134 3.18 -0.20 -4.54
C PRO A 134 3.11 1.31 -4.28
N GLY A 135 2.62 2.06 -5.25
CA GLY A 135 2.37 3.48 -5.10
C GLY A 135 1.61 4.06 -6.28
N VAL A 136 1.19 5.31 -6.13
CA VAL A 136 0.63 6.13 -7.20
C VAL A 136 1.21 7.54 -7.09
N SER A 137 1.30 8.25 -8.19
CA SER A 137 1.61 9.68 -8.17
C SER A 137 0.73 10.44 -9.17
N ILE A 138 0.24 11.59 -8.76
CA ILE A 138 -0.50 12.56 -9.58
C ILE A 138 0.43 13.77 -9.79
N GLU A 139 1.01 13.86 -10.99
CA GLU A 139 2.13 14.76 -11.31
C GLU A 139 1.95 15.46 -12.69
N ASP A 140 2.89 16.36 -12.98
CA ASP A 140 3.05 17.06 -14.27
C ASP A 140 3.38 16.10 -15.44
N PRO A 141 3.16 16.53 -16.70
CA PRO A 141 2.62 17.83 -17.10
C PRO A 141 1.11 17.92 -16.94
N VAL A 142 0.64 19.13 -16.61
CA VAL A 142 -0.78 19.48 -16.75
C VAL A 142 -1.06 19.80 -18.21
N VAL A 143 -1.92 19.03 -18.85
CA VAL A 143 -2.35 19.25 -20.24
C VAL A 143 -3.87 19.35 -20.26
N ASP A 144 -4.40 20.44 -20.82
CA ASP A 144 -5.84 20.72 -20.89
C ASP A 144 -6.55 20.65 -19.52
N GLY A 145 -5.87 21.15 -18.48
CA GLY A 145 -6.39 21.14 -17.10
C GLY A 145 -6.35 19.77 -16.41
N MET A 146 -5.73 18.76 -17.02
CA MET A 146 -5.63 17.41 -16.48
C MET A 146 -4.20 17.09 -16.04
N MET A 147 -4.04 16.51 -14.85
CA MET A 147 -2.79 15.95 -14.34
C MET A 147 -2.63 14.50 -14.80
N THR A 148 -1.37 14.06 -14.94
CA THR A 148 -1.06 12.67 -15.29
C THR A 148 -0.99 11.82 -14.02
N VAL A 149 -1.51 10.59 -14.10
CA VAL A 149 -1.45 9.59 -13.03
C VAL A 149 -0.42 8.53 -13.41
N ARG A 150 0.51 8.24 -12.49
CA ARG A 150 1.52 7.20 -12.65
C ARG A 150 1.39 6.17 -11.54
N TYR A 151 1.15 4.92 -11.93
CA TYR A 151 1.11 3.78 -11.02
C TYR A 151 2.49 3.14 -10.87
N LEU A 152 2.82 2.72 -9.65
CA LEU A 152 4.08 2.09 -9.28
C LEU A 152 3.81 0.67 -8.75
N GLY A 153 4.79 -0.22 -8.88
CA GLY A 153 4.70 -1.58 -8.33
C GLY A 153 3.73 -2.52 -9.06
N GLY A 154 3.33 -2.20 -10.30
CA GLY A 154 2.42 -3.05 -11.09
C GLY A 154 0.97 -2.98 -10.60
N THR A 155 0.55 -1.83 -10.08
CA THR A 155 -0.79 -1.59 -9.52
C THR A 155 -1.80 -1.04 -10.54
N GLU A 156 -1.34 -0.61 -11.71
CA GLU A 156 -2.21 -0.18 -12.81
C GLU A 156 -3.16 -1.29 -13.24
N GLY A 157 -4.41 -0.94 -13.56
CA GLY A 157 -5.41 -1.91 -13.99
C GLY A 157 -6.00 -2.76 -12.85
N THR A 158 -5.73 -2.41 -11.59
CA THR A 158 -6.16 -3.19 -10.41
C THR A 158 -6.96 -2.34 -9.42
N ARG A 159 -7.76 -2.99 -8.57
CA ARG A 159 -8.43 -2.33 -7.43
C ARG A 159 -7.42 -1.67 -6.51
N PHE A 160 -6.30 -2.34 -6.22
CA PHE A 160 -5.20 -1.78 -5.44
C PHE A 160 -4.75 -0.40 -5.97
N GLY A 161 -4.54 -0.29 -7.29
CA GLY A 161 -4.22 0.98 -7.95
C GLY A 161 -5.33 2.01 -7.80
N MET A 162 -6.59 1.62 -8.01
CA MET A 162 -7.74 2.52 -7.87
C MET A 162 -7.85 3.10 -6.46
N VAL A 163 -7.69 2.29 -5.41
CA VAL A 163 -7.74 2.76 -4.01
C VAL A 163 -6.66 3.80 -3.74
N MET A 164 -5.42 3.55 -4.20
CA MET A 164 -4.33 4.51 -4.03
C MET A 164 -4.62 5.82 -4.77
N PHE A 165 -5.12 5.73 -6.01
CA PHE A 165 -5.50 6.91 -6.80
C PHE A 165 -6.58 7.74 -6.10
N GLU A 166 -7.68 7.11 -5.69
CA GLU A 166 -8.78 7.81 -5.04
C GLU A 166 -8.37 8.42 -3.69
N ALA A 167 -7.51 7.73 -2.93
CA ALA A 167 -6.97 8.29 -1.69
C ALA A 167 -6.13 9.55 -1.96
N ASP A 168 -5.21 9.51 -2.93
CA ASP A 168 -4.38 10.68 -3.26
C ASP A 168 -5.20 11.84 -3.87
N ARG A 169 -6.19 11.54 -4.70
CA ARG A 169 -7.14 12.53 -5.21
C ARG A 169 -7.93 13.19 -4.08
N LEU A 170 -8.40 12.40 -3.13
CA LEU A 170 -9.11 12.87 -1.94
C LEU A 170 -8.21 13.75 -1.08
N LEU A 171 -6.96 13.35 -0.82
CA LEU A 171 -5.98 14.14 -0.06
C LEU A 171 -5.82 15.55 -0.65
N LYS A 172 -5.62 15.63 -1.97
CA LYS A 172 -5.52 16.91 -2.68
C LYS A 172 -6.82 17.71 -2.61
N SER A 173 -7.97 17.03 -2.73
CA SER A 173 -9.27 17.69 -2.63
C SER A 173 -9.53 18.24 -1.22
N LEU A 174 -9.11 17.55 -0.17
CA LEU A 174 -9.18 18.00 1.22
C LEU A 174 -8.27 19.20 1.47
N ALA A 175 -7.04 19.17 0.95
CA ALA A 175 -6.09 20.28 1.03
C ALA A 175 -6.63 21.54 0.33
N MET A 176 -7.28 21.36 -0.83
CA MET A 176 -7.98 22.44 -1.54
C MET A 176 -9.33 22.83 -0.92
N GLY A 177 -9.87 22.03 0.01
CA GLY A 177 -11.19 22.24 0.61
C GLY A 177 -12.36 22.07 -0.37
N ARG A 178 -12.17 21.37 -1.49
CA ARG A 178 -13.20 21.12 -2.51
C ARG A 178 -12.85 19.92 -3.38
N ASP A 179 -13.87 19.22 -3.85
CA ASP A 179 -13.71 18.04 -4.71
C ASP A 179 -13.27 18.45 -6.12
N ASN A 180 -12.21 17.83 -6.64
CA ASN A 180 -11.62 18.20 -7.92
C ASN A 180 -12.44 17.79 -9.16
N ILE A 181 -13.46 16.95 -8.99
CA ILE A 181 -14.34 16.50 -10.08
C ILE A 181 -15.62 17.35 -10.12
N THR A 182 -16.31 17.44 -8.98
CA THR A 182 -17.61 18.10 -8.85
C THR A 182 -17.50 19.59 -8.55
N GLY A 183 -16.32 20.06 -8.11
CA GLY A 183 -16.10 21.44 -7.66
C GLY A 183 -16.78 21.79 -6.33
N ARG A 184 -17.50 20.85 -5.70
CA ARG A 184 -18.25 21.10 -4.46
C ARG A 184 -17.28 21.31 -3.28
N PRO A 185 -17.58 22.23 -2.34
CA PRO A 185 -16.80 22.36 -1.12
C PRO A 185 -16.74 21.05 -0.33
N LEU A 186 -15.55 20.74 0.19
CA LEU A 186 -15.33 19.62 1.10
C LEU A 186 -15.16 20.15 2.52
N ARG A 187 -16.07 19.69 3.38
CA ARG A 187 -16.13 19.99 4.82
C ARG A 187 -16.44 18.70 5.58
N PRO A 188 -15.49 17.76 5.68
CA PRO A 188 -15.67 16.54 6.45
C PRO A 188 -16.01 16.86 7.89
N ARG A 189 -16.86 16.01 8.50
CA ARG A 189 -17.21 16.08 9.92
C ARG A 189 -16.11 15.47 10.79
N VAL A 190 -14.87 15.93 10.61
CA VAL A 190 -13.73 15.56 11.44
C VAL A 190 -13.38 16.76 12.34
N PRO A 191 -13.29 16.58 13.67
CA PRO A 191 -13.02 17.68 14.60
C PRO A 191 -11.79 18.49 14.22
N GLY A 192 -11.95 19.82 14.15
CA GLY A 192 -10.85 20.75 13.87
C GLY A 192 -10.35 20.74 12.42
N PHE A 193 -11.02 20.06 11.49
CA PHE A 193 -10.62 20.10 10.07
C PHE A 193 -10.60 21.53 9.55
N ARG A 194 -9.48 21.87 8.89
CA ARG A 194 -9.31 23.05 8.06
C ARG A 194 -8.56 22.61 6.80
N SER A 195 -8.98 23.11 5.64
CA SER A 195 -8.21 22.88 4.43
C SER A 195 -6.90 23.65 4.48
N GLU A 196 -5.91 23.22 3.71
CA GLU A 196 -4.64 23.95 3.65
C GLU A 196 -4.85 25.38 3.17
N LEU A 197 -5.75 25.60 2.21
CA LEU A 197 -6.08 26.96 1.75
C LEU A 197 -6.63 27.85 2.87
N GLU A 198 -7.46 27.30 3.78
CA GLU A 198 -7.93 28.05 4.95
C GLU A 198 -6.79 28.32 5.94
N LEU A 199 -5.84 27.39 6.07
CA LEU A 199 -4.68 27.54 6.94
C LEU A 199 -3.70 28.58 6.39
N LEU A 200 -3.44 28.59 5.08
CA LEU A 200 -2.64 29.61 4.39
C LEU A 200 -3.22 31.01 4.59
N GLN A 201 -4.55 31.15 4.52
CA GLN A 201 -5.22 32.42 4.81
C GLN A 201 -5.05 32.88 6.26
N ALA A 202 -4.96 31.95 7.21
CA ALA A 202 -4.86 32.30 8.63
C ALA A 202 -3.43 32.47 9.13
N PHE A 203 -2.48 31.71 8.61
CA PHE A 203 -1.07 31.75 9.04
C PHE A 203 -0.22 32.67 8.17
N GLY A 204 -0.72 33.04 6.99
CA GLY A 204 0.15 33.42 5.89
C GLY A 204 0.82 32.18 5.28
N GLY A 205 1.72 32.40 4.33
CA GLY A 205 2.50 31.34 3.73
C GLY A 205 3.73 31.91 3.04
N THR A 206 4.71 31.06 2.75
CA THR A 206 5.91 31.43 2.02
C THR A 206 5.53 31.75 0.58
N ARG A 207 5.82 32.98 0.15
CA ARG A 207 5.28 33.55 -1.09
C ARG A 207 6.34 33.52 -2.18
N ARG A 208 6.52 32.38 -2.84
CA ARG A 208 7.47 32.26 -3.96
C ARG A 208 6.71 31.98 -5.27
N PRO A 209 6.85 32.82 -6.31
CA PRO A 209 6.28 32.54 -7.61
C PRO A 209 6.69 31.16 -8.12
N GLY A 210 5.72 30.38 -8.60
CA GLY A 210 5.95 29.02 -9.09
C GLY A 210 6.17 27.97 -8.01
N ALA A 211 6.04 28.31 -6.73
CA ALA A 211 6.11 27.33 -5.66
C ALA A 211 4.80 26.53 -5.50
N TRP A 212 4.94 25.30 -5.02
CA TRP A 212 3.83 24.37 -4.85
C TRP A 212 4.14 23.36 -3.74
N HIS A 213 3.09 22.72 -3.23
CA HIS A 213 3.23 21.70 -2.18
C HIS A 213 3.01 20.31 -2.75
N ARG A 214 3.80 19.36 -2.26
CA ARG A 214 3.62 17.94 -2.52
C ARG A 214 3.05 17.28 -1.28
N TYR A 215 1.96 16.53 -1.42
CA TYR A 215 1.42 15.70 -0.35
C TYR A 215 1.39 14.24 -0.77
N TRP A 216 1.70 13.36 0.17
CA TRP A 216 1.48 11.94 -0.07
C TRP A 216 1.18 11.17 1.20
N PHE A 217 0.36 10.13 1.05
CA PHE A 217 0.17 9.15 2.10
C PHE A 217 1.34 8.17 2.14
N ARG A 218 1.65 7.71 3.34
CA ARG A 218 2.52 6.56 3.57
C ARG A 218 2.18 5.88 4.90
N PRO A 219 2.56 4.62 5.10
CA PRO A 219 2.60 4.06 6.43
C PRO A 219 3.70 4.80 7.24
N SER A 220 3.37 5.23 8.45
CA SER A 220 4.32 5.85 9.39
C SER A 220 4.83 4.84 10.41
N GLN A 221 3.94 3.96 10.87
CA GLN A 221 4.27 2.97 11.89
C GLN A 221 3.52 1.67 11.62
N VAL A 222 4.25 0.55 11.68
CA VAL A 222 3.68 -0.79 11.69
C VAL A 222 4.29 -1.54 12.88
N ILE A 223 3.50 -1.70 13.93
CA ILE A 223 3.86 -2.49 15.11
C ILE A 223 3.18 -3.85 14.99
N VAL A 224 3.96 -4.90 15.18
CA VAL A 224 3.45 -6.26 15.21
C VAL A 224 3.92 -7.00 16.46
N SER A 225 3.11 -7.96 16.88
CA SER A 225 3.55 -9.03 17.76
C SER A 225 3.98 -10.21 16.89
N LEU A 226 5.09 -10.86 17.25
CA LEU A 226 5.52 -12.12 16.63
C LEU A 226 5.47 -13.26 17.67
N SER A 227 5.23 -14.48 17.20
CA SER A 227 5.46 -15.66 18.04
C SER A 227 6.97 -15.89 18.23
N PRO A 228 7.40 -16.62 19.28
CA PRO A 228 8.81 -16.95 19.47
C PRO A 228 9.44 -17.66 18.26
N ASP A 229 8.68 -18.53 17.59
CA ASP A 229 9.08 -19.21 16.36
C ASP A 229 8.95 -18.34 15.10
N ARG A 230 8.45 -17.11 15.23
CA ARG A 230 8.14 -16.15 14.16
C ARG A 230 7.20 -16.66 13.08
N GLY A 231 6.54 -17.81 13.33
CA GLY A 231 5.53 -18.40 12.46
C GLY A 231 4.16 -17.72 12.57
N THR A 232 4.01 -16.74 13.45
CA THR A 232 2.78 -15.94 13.61
C THR A 232 3.13 -14.47 13.67
N VAL A 233 2.32 -13.65 12.98
CA VAL A 233 2.38 -12.19 13.04
C VAL A 233 0.99 -11.66 13.35
N GLN A 234 0.91 -10.69 14.26
CA GLN A 234 -0.32 -9.98 14.58
C GLN A 234 -0.07 -8.48 14.52
N PHE A 235 -0.90 -7.73 13.81
CA PHE A 235 -0.87 -6.27 13.81
C PHE A 235 -1.41 -5.74 15.13
N GLU A 236 -0.55 -5.10 15.91
CA GLU A 236 -0.97 -4.34 17.09
C GLU A 236 -1.44 -2.95 16.68
N LYS A 237 -0.64 -2.30 15.83
CA LYS A 237 -0.88 -0.93 15.40
C LYS A 237 -0.36 -0.72 13.99
N VAL A 238 -1.20 -0.14 13.15
CA VAL A 238 -0.80 0.39 11.85
C VAL A 238 -1.24 1.84 11.80
N GLU A 239 -0.33 2.73 11.49
CA GLU A 239 -0.59 4.16 11.35
C GLU A 239 -0.18 4.61 9.96
N MET A 240 -1.05 5.43 9.38
CA MET A 240 -0.81 6.15 8.14
C MET A 240 -0.45 7.58 8.49
N ALA A 241 0.40 8.20 7.68
CA ALA A 241 0.72 9.61 7.78
C ALA A 241 0.62 10.27 6.42
N VAL A 242 0.36 11.58 6.46
CA VAL A 242 0.54 12.48 5.34
C VAL A 242 1.87 13.17 5.51
N LEU A 243 2.71 13.10 4.49
CA LEU A 243 3.90 13.93 4.40
C LEU A 243 3.65 15.11 3.47
N THR A 244 4.41 16.18 3.70
CA THR A 244 4.42 17.36 2.85
C THR A 244 5.84 17.74 2.43
N GLU A 245 5.95 18.39 1.27
CA GLU A 245 7.18 19.00 0.77
C GLU A 245 6.85 20.31 0.05
N TYR A 246 7.60 21.37 0.35
CA TYR A 246 7.52 22.64 -0.36
C TYR A 246 8.50 22.65 -1.53
N VAL A 247 8.06 23.02 -2.73
CA VAL A 247 8.91 23.02 -3.94
C VAL A 247 8.93 24.39 -4.59
N PRO A 248 10.10 24.97 -4.94
CA PRO A 248 11.44 24.47 -4.59
C PRO A 248 11.67 24.49 -3.08
N PRO A 249 12.51 23.58 -2.53
CA PRO A 249 12.72 23.48 -1.09
C PRO A 249 12.97 24.82 -0.39
N LEU A 250 12.42 24.96 0.80
CA LEU A 250 12.72 26.07 1.70
C LEU A 250 14.17 25.95 2.22
N ALA A 251 14.67 26.98 2.90
CA ALA A 251 16.01 26.89 3.48
C ALA A 251 16.05 25.76 4.55
N PRO A 252 17.22 25.15 4.82
CA PRO A 252 17.32 24.12 5.85
C PRO A 252 16.78 24.61 7.20
N GLY A 253 15.85 23.87 7.78
CA GLY A 253 15.19 24.23 9.04
C GLY A 253 13.91 25.07 8.89
N GLU A 254 13.61 25.56 7.68
CA GLU A 254 12.34 26.19 7.36
C GLU A 254 11.28 25.14 6.97
N SER A 255 10.03 25.44 7.26
CA SER A 255 8.86 24.66 6.86
C SER A 255 7.73 25.61 6.47
N GLU A 256 6.75 25.11 5.71
CA GLU A 256 5.54 25.87 5.41
C GLU A 256 4.46 25.55 6.47
N PRO A 257 4.15 26.48 7.41
CA PRO A 257 3.32 26.16 8.58
C PRO A 257 1.91 25.67 8.21
N ALA A 258 1.31 26.20 7.14
CA ALA A 258 -0.02 25.78 6.72
C ALA A 258 -0.01 24.34 6.20
N ALA A 259 1.00 23.99 5.40
CA ALA A 259 1.17 22.66 4.85
C ALA A 259 1.45 21.61 5.93
N GLU A 260 2.32 21.94 6.89
CA GLU A 260 2.63 21.10 8.03
C GLU A 260 1.42 20.91 8.96
N ALA A 261 0.67 21.98 9.23
CA ALA A 261 -0.54 21.89 10.05
C ALA A 261 -1.62 21.02 9.41
N PHE A 262 -1.82 21.14 8.10
CA PHE A 262 -2.74 20.29 7.34
C PHE A 262 -2.31 18.82 7.39
N ALA A 263 -1.06 18.53 7.02
CA ALA A 263 -0.52 17.17 7.00
C ALA A 263 -0.54 16.51 8.38
N ARG A 264 -0.17 17.26 9.43
CA ARG A 264 -0.23 16.81 10.82
C ARG A 264 -1.66 16.48 11.25
N HIS A 265 -2.62 17.37 11.00
CA HIS A 265 -4.03 17.11 11.37
C HIS A 265 -4.58 15.86 10.68
N LEU A 266 -4.33 15.71 9.37
CA LEU A 266 -4.77 14.51 8.64
C LEU A 266 -4.12 13.22 9.15
N THR A 267 -2.87 13.31 9.61
CA THR A 267 -2.14 12.19 10.22
C THR A 267 -2.72 11.82 11.57
N GLU A 268 -2.91 12.80 12.46
CA GLU A 268 -3.43 12.59 13.82
C GLU A 268 -4.86 12.05 13.82
N TYR A 269 -5.69 12.53 12.88
CA TYR A 269 -7.11 12.16 12.78
C TYR A 269 -7.38 11.18 11.64
N TYR A 270 -6.38 10.47 11.13
CA TYR A 270 -6.51 9.59 9.96
C TYR A 270 -7.68 8.61 10.09
N ASP A 271 -7.82 7.97 11.25
CA ASP A 271 -8.88 6.99 11.49
C ASP A 271 -10.28 7.64 11.57
N GLU A 272 -10.39 8.92 11.97
CA GLU A 272 -11.65 9.66 11.89
C GLU A 272 -11.99 10.02 10.43
N TYR A 273 -11.00 10.41 9.62
CA TYR A 273 -11.22 10.57 8.17
C TYR A 273 -11.63 9.27 7.51
N ALA A 274 -11.04 8.14 7.91
CA ALA A 274 -11.37 6.83 7.37
C ALA A 274 -12.82 6.40 7.64
N LYS A 275 -13.45 6.87 8.72
CA LYS A 275 -14.89 6.66 8.98
C LYS A 275 -15.80 7.46 8.04
N VAL A 276 -15.32 8.61 7.57
CA VAL A 276 -16.04 9.50 6.64
C VAL A 276 -15.78 9.10 5.19
N TYR A 277 -14.56 8.68 4.89
CA TYR A 277 -14.08 8.33 3.55
C TYR A 277 -13.50 6.90 3.57
N PRO A 278 -14.32 5.88 3.26
CA PRO A 278 -13.91 4.47 3.34
C PRO A 278 -12.64 4.12 2.57
N VAL A 279 -12.33 4.84 1.49
CA VAL A 279 -11.10 4.66 0.71
C VAL A 279 -9.81 4.78 1.56
N LEU A 280 -9.84 5.55 2.65
CA LEU A 280 -8.69 5.66 3.55
C LEU A 280 -8.59 4.42 4.46
N ALA A 281 -9.71 3.85 4.88
CA ALA A 281 -9.73 2.57 5.58
C ALA A 281 -9.22 1.43 4.66
N GLU A 282 -9.59 1.47 3.38
CA GLU A 282 -9.07 0.56 2.35
C GLU A 282 -7.55 0.76 2.14
N LEU A 283 -7.08 2.00 2.04
CA LEU A 283 -5.65 2.30 1.89
C LEU A 283 -4.81 1.75 3.06
N LYS A 284 -5.30 1.90 4.29
CA LYS A 284 -4.66 1.33 5.49
C LYS A 284 -4.60 -0.20 5.45
N GLN A 285 -5.64 -0.86 4.94
CA GLN A 285 -5.64 -2.30 4.74
C GLN A 285 -4.62 -2.73 3.67
N LEU A 286 -4.50 -1.99 2.56
CA LEU A 286 -3.46 -2.25 1.56
C LEU A 286 -2.05 -2.17 2.16
N ALA A 287 -1.80 -1.20 3.05
CA ALA A 287 -0.53 -1.11 3.78
C ALA A 287 -0.28 -2.35 4.68
N LYS A 288 -1.31 -2.89 5.33
CA LYS A 288 -1.22 -4.15 6.09
C LYS A 288 -0.87 -5.33 5.20
N LEU A 289 -1.44 -5.43 4.00
CA LEU A 289 -1.14 -6.52 3.07
C LEU A 289 0.31 -6.44 2.57
N VAL A 290 0.80 -5.24 2.25
CA VAL A 290 2.22 -5.04 1.91
C VAL A 290 3.12 -5.44 3.08
N ALA A 291 2.74 -5.09 4.31
CA ALA A 291 3.49 -5.47 5.51
C ALA A 291 3.51 -6.98 5.75
N LEU A 292 2.37 -7.63 5.57
CA LEU A 292 2.24 -9.08 5.68
C LEU A 292 3.12 -9.80 4.65
N VAL A 293 3.14 -9.33 3.40
CA VAL A 293 3.97 -9.91 2.34
C VAL A 293 5.47 -9.71 2.63
N ASN A 294 5.88 -8.54 3.11
CA ASN A 294 7.27 -8.33 3.53
C ASN A 294 7.66 -9.29 4.65
N TRP A 295 6.79 -9.51 5.63
CA TRP A 295 7.02 -10.52 6.67
C TRP A 295 7.17 -11.93 6.08
N LEU A 296 6.34 -12.33 5.12
CA LEU A 296 6.47 -13.63 4.45
C LEU A 296 7.86 -13.81 3.82
N VAL A 297 8.34 -12.78 3.12
CA VAL A 297 9.67 -12.77 2.49
C VAL A 297 10.78 -12.77 3.53
N GLU A 298 10.67 -11.99 4.60
CA GLU A 298 11.64 -11.96 5.71
C GLU A 298 11.74 -13.29 6.46
N GLN A 299 10.60 -13.98 6.65
CA GLN A 299 10.56 -15.33 7.19
C GLN A 299 10.95 -16.40 6.15
N ARG A 300 11.32 -16.02 4.93
CA ARG A 300 11.68 -16.96 3.85
C ARG A 300 10.62 -18.04 3.65
N ILE A 301 9.35 -17.72 3.88
CA ILE A 301 8.26 -18.63 3.59
C ILE A 301 8.26 -18.81 2.06
N PRO A 302 8.27 -20.05 1.54
CA PRO A 302 8.32 -20.23 0.11
C PRO A 302 7.09 -19.61 -0.56
N ILE A 303 7.33 -18.82 -1.60
CA ILE A 303 6.29 -18.21 -2.41
C ILE A 303 6.62 -18.56 -3.86
N ASN A 304 5.69 -19.19 -4.57
CA ASN A 304 5.86 -19.44 -5.99
C ASN A 304 5.62 -18.15 -6.77
N ALA A 305 6.72 -17.42 -6.99
CA ALA A 305 6.68 -16.16 -7.72
C ALA A 305 6.05 -16.34 -9.10
N ARG A 306 6.41 -17.39 -9.84
CA ARG A 306 5.85 -17.67 -11.17
C ARG A 306 4.32 -17.73 -11.13
N LYS A 307 3.75 -18.53 -10.22
CA LYS A 307 2.30 -18.61 -10.06
C LYS A 307 1.69 -17.28 -9.63
N ALA A 308 2.34 -16.52 -8.73
CA ALA A 308 1.89 -15.18 -8.34
C ALA A 308 1.68 -14.26 -9.56
N PHE A 309 2.57 -14.32 -10.55
CA PHE A 309 2.46 -13.55 -11.79
C PHE A 309 1.47 -14.15 -12.81
N GLU A 310 1.15 -15.43 -12.72
CA GLU A 310 0.18 -16.11 -13.60
C GLU A 310 -1.29 -15.90 -13.18
N VAL A 311 -1.57 -15.56 -11.92
CA VAL A 311 -2.95 -15.31 -11.44
C VAL A 311 -3.64 -14.24 -12.29
N ALA A 312 -4.75 -14.57 -12.95
CA ALA A 312 -5.55 -13.55 -13.61
C ALA A 312 -6.24 -12.68 -12.56
N LEU A 313 -6.01 -11.36 -12.63
CA LEU A 313 -6.72 -10.39 -11.77
C LEU A 313 -7.88 -9.77 -12.55
N PRO A 314 -9.04 -9.53 -11.91
CA PRO A 314 -10.08 -8.69 -12.48
C PRO A 314 -9.51 -7.33 -12.88
N ARG A 315 -9.75 -6.91 -14.12
CA ARG A 315 -9.33 -5.61 -14.60
C ARG A 315 -10.21 -4.53 -13.98
N VAL A 316 -9.57 -3.50 -13.43
CA VAL A 316 -10.21 -2.27 -12.97
C VAL A 316 -9.67 -1.12 -13.81
N ASP A 317 -10.55 -0.30 -14.36
CA ASP A 317 -10.14 0.85 -15.16
C ASP A 317 -9.59 1.96 -14.25
N THR A 318 -8.28 1.95 -14.06
CA THR A 318 -7.54 2.95 -13.29
C THR A 318 -7.33 4.22 -14.11
N PRO A 319 -7.64 5.43 -13.60
CA PRO A 319 -7.51 6.66 -14.38
C PRO A 319 -6.06 6.99 -14.74
N GLU A 320 -5.81 7.28 -16.02
CA GLU A 320 -4.51 7.78 -16.49
C GLU A 320 -4.34 9.29 -16.25
N LYS A 321 -5.47 9.99 -16.07
CA LYS A 321 -5.52 11.43 -15.86
C LYS A 321 -6.63 11.81 -14.88
N THR A 322 -6.45 12.94 -14.20
CA THR A 322 -7.47 13.54 -13.32
C THR A 322 -7.50 15.05 -13.48
N PRO A 323 -8.66 15.72 -13.33
CA PRO A 323 -8.69 17.17 -13.30
C PRO A 323 -7.76 17.73 -12.23
N MET A 324 -6.99 18.75 -12.58
CA MET A 324 -6.26 19.52 -11.60
C MET A 324 -7.28 20.29 -10.74
N GLY A 325 -7.19 20.19 -9.41
CA GLY A 325 -8.03 20.95 -8.49
C GLY A 325 -7.61 22.41 -8.46
N PHE A 326 -7.92 23.21 -9.49
CA PHE A 326 -7.54 24.63 -9.56
C PHE A 326 -8.35 25.52 -8.62
N ALA A 327 -8.17 25.46 -7.30
CA ALA A 327 -8.53 26.66 -6.53
C ALA A 327 -7.42 27.67 -6.83
N GLU A 328 -7.63 28.43 -7.90
CA GLU A 328 -7.01 29.74 -8.05
C GLU A 328 -7.51 30.59 -6.87
N ILE A 329 -6.83 30.48 -5.73
CA ILE A 329 -6.72 31.66 -4.89
C ILE A 329 -5.64 32.46 -5.56
N THR A 330 -6.04 33.22 -6.58
CA THR A 330 -5.20 34.24 -7.16
C THR A 330 -5.19 35.37 -6.13
N GLU A 331 -4.26 35.30 -5.18
CA GLU A 331 -4.01 36.43 -4.28
C GLU A 331 -3.07 37.38 -5.01
N LYS A 332 -3.45 38.66 -5.10
CA LYS A 332 -2.56 39.72 -5.55
C LYS A 332 -1.57 40.01 -4.42
N VAL A 333 -0.36 39.51 -4.56
CA VAL A 333 0.78 39.80 -3.67
C VAL A 333 1.67 40.88 -4.31
N PRO A 334 2.54 41.57 -3.54
CA PRO A 334 3.43 42.59 -4.09
C PRO A 334 4.25 42.11 -5.29
N GLU A 335 4.58 40.81 -5.33
CA GLU A 335 5.37 40.15 -6.36
C GLU A 335 4.54 39.60 -7.54
N GLY A 336 3.21 39.74 -7.51
CA GLY A 336 2.31 39.32 -8.60
C GLY A 336 1.13 38.46 -8.13
N TRP A 337 0.66 37.58 -9.01
CA TRP A 337 -0.43 36.64 -8.72
C TRP A 337 0.14 35.30 -8.26
N MET A 338 -0.31 34.80 -7.12
CA MET A 338 0.09 33.47 -6.63
C MET A 338 -0.90 32.40 -7.09
N LYS A 339 -0.38 31.24 -7.51
CA LYS A 339 -1.19 30.07 -7.86
C LYS A 339 -0.79 28.90 -6.96
N HIS A 340 -1.72 28.45 -6.12
CA HIS A 340 -1.52 27.26 -5.29
C HIS A 340 -1.70 26.00 -6.15
N GLN A 341 -0.66 25.17 -6.20
CA GLN A 341 -0.69 23.86 -6.88
C GLN A 341 -0.32 22.76 -5.88
N MET A 342 -0.93 21.59 -6.07
CA MET A 342 -0.71 20.42 -5.21
C MET A 342 -0.35 19.21 -6.05
N ARG A 343 0.70 18.49 -5.65
CA ARG A 343 1.20 17.27 -6.32
C ARG A 343 1.42 16.15 -5.32
N GLY A 344 1.82 14.97 -5.77
CA GLY A 344 2.24 13.86 -4.90
C GLY A 344 1.38 12.62 -5.08
N GLY A 345 1.22 11.78 -4.05
CA GLY A 345 0.83 10.40 -4.30
C GLY A 345 0.48 9.54 -3.07
N VAL A 346 0.60 8.24 -3.28
CA VAL A 346 0.70 7.25 -2.20
C VAL A 346 2.01 6.53 -2.36
N ASP A 347 2.77 6.42 -1.29
CA ASP A 347 3.95 5.57 -1.19
C ASP A 347 3.73 4.52 -0.10
N LEU A 348 3.47 3.28 -0.49
CA LEU A 348 3.35 2.17 0.45
C LEU A 348 4.70 1.54 0.78
N ALA A 349 5.82 2.14 0.36
CA ALA A 349 7.10 1.83 0.96
C ALA A 349 7.13 2.39 2.40
N LEU A 350 7.37 1.54 3.39
CA LEU A 350 8.04 2.02 4.59
C LEU A 350 9.47 2.33 4.17
N ARG A 351 9.79 3.63 4.04
CA ARG A 351 11.14 4.01 3.67
C ARG A 351 12.13 3.32 4.61
N ARG A 352 13.01 2.50 4.01
CA ARG A 352 14.42 2.35 4.38
C ARG A 352 14.94 3.73 4.78
N ALA A 353 14.93 4.07 6.07
CA ALA A 353 15.85 5.09 6.54
C ALA A 353 17.22 4.71 5.94
N ALA A 354 17.94 5.67 5.36
CA ALA A 354 19.22 5.41 4.73
C ALA A 354 20.09 4.60 5.68
N LEU A 355 20.24 3.30 5.42
CA LEU A 355 20.94 2.38 6.30
C LEU A 355 21.92 1.61 5.44
N SER A 356 23.16 1.71 5.90
CA SER A 356 24.30 0.87 5.56
C SER A 356 23.87 -0.56 5.24
N PRO A 357 24.52 -1.24 4.27
CA PRO A 357 24.21 -2.62 3.86
C PRO A 357 24.16 -3.66 5.01
N ASP A 358 24.62 -3.31 6.20
CA ASP A 358 24.77 -4.21 7.35
C ASP A 358 23.64 -4.20 8.40
N ARG A 359 22.56 -3.41 8.24
CA ARG A 359 21.39 -3.51 9.17
C ARG A 359 20.32 -4.46 8.64
N PRO A 360 19.73 -5.32 9.50
CA PRO A 360 18.61 -6.17 9.10
C PRO A 360 17.45 -5.31 8.59
N ARG A 361 16.82 -5.81 7.53
CA ARG A 361 15.66 -5.22 6.85
C ARG A 361 14.46 -5.33 7.80
N ASN A 362 14.24 -4.33 8.66
CA ASN A 362 13.12 -4.37 9.60
C ASN A 362 11.98 -3.52 9.04
N TRP A 363 11.00 -4.17 8.43
CA TRP A 363 9.74 -3.53 8.01
C TRP A 363 8.90 -3.07 9.21
N PHE A 364 9.07 -3.70 10.37
CA PHE A 364 8.32 -3.35 11.58
C PHE A 364 9.03 -2.28 12.40
N ALA A 365 8.27 -1.26 12.80
CA ALA A 365 8.75 -0.19 13.67
C ALA A 365 9.05 -0.70 15.09
N ALA A 366 8.26 -1.69 15.55
CA ALA A 366 8.50 -2.41 16.79
C ALA A 366 7.95 -3.84 16.69
N VAL A 367 8.56 -4.75 17.46
CA VAL A 367 8.17 -6.16 17.56
C VAL A 367 8.06 -6.55 19.03
N SER A 368 6.88 -7.00 19.46
CA SER A 368 6.70 -7.68 20.75
C SER A 368 6.70 -9.20 20.58
N GLN A 369 6.97 -9.95 21.66
CA GLN A 369 6.82 -11.40 21.69
C GLN A 369 5.61 -11.77 22.54
N ASP A 370 4.45 -12.01 21.93
CA ASP A 370 3.25 -12.41 22.69
C ASP A 370 2.14 -13.12 21.87
N THR A 371 2.39 -13.56 20.62
CA THR A 371 1.31 -14.21 19.85
C THR A 371 1.20 -15.71 20.10
N GLY A 372 1.81 -16.24 21.17
CA GLY A 372 1.77 -17.67 21.50
C GLY A 372 0.34 -18.16 21.73
N GLU A 373 -0.45 -17.36 22.44
CA GLU A 373 -1.86 -17.68 22.71
C GLU A 373 -2.71 -17.64 21.43
N LEU A 374 -2.55 -16.61 20.59
CA LEU A 374 -3.26 -16.53 19.30
C LEU A 374 -2.92 -17.70 18.39
N ARG A 375 -1.63 -18.03 18.27
CA ARG A 375 -1.18 -19.19 17.49
C ARG A 375 -1.84 -20.46 17.98
N ASN A 376 -1.79 -20.73 19.29
CA ASN A 376 -2.39 -21.93 19.88
C ASN A 376 -3.91 -21.96 19.66
N ALA A 377 -4.60 -20.84 19.87
CA ALA A 377 -6.04 -20.74 19.66
C ALA A 377 -6.43 -21.03 18.19
N VAL A 378 -5.69 -20.44 17.24
CA VAL A 378 -5.92 -20.63 15.81
C VAL A 378 -5.67 -22.07 15.39
N LEU A 379 -4.53 -22.66 15.77
CA LEU A 379 -4.14 -24.01 15.36
C LEU A 379 -5.04 -25.09 16.01
N ASN A 380 -5.36 -24.97 17.29
CA ASN A 380 -6.21 -25.93 18.01
C ASN A 380 -7.66 -25.90 17.51
N ALA A 381 -8.19 -24.72 17.17
CA ALA A 381 -9.56 -24.58 16.68
C ALA A 381 -9.74 -25.05 15.22
N SER A 382 -8.64 -25.16 14.47
CA SER A 382 -8.67 -25.45 13.04
C SER A 382 -9.38 -26.76 12.71
N LYS A 383 -9.10 -27.86 13.44
CA LYS A 383 -9.71 -29.19 13.22
C LYS A 383 -9.81 -29.62 11.74
N GLY A 384 -8.83 -29.25 10.91
CA GLY A 384 -8.80 -29.53 9.46
C GLY A 384 -9.73 -28.67 8.59
N ARG A 385 -10.38 -27.65 9.15
CA ARG A 385 -11.26 -26.70 8.44
C ARG A 385 -10.45 -25.73 7.59
N GLN A 386 -11.09 -25.16 6.58
CA GLN A 386 -10.56 -24.07 5.75
C GLN A 386 -10.93 -22.67 6.27
N LYS A 387 -11.98 -22.59 7.09
CA LYS A 387 -12.45 -21.37 7.76
C LYS A 387 -13.03 -21.71 9.13
N TRP A 388 -12.71 -20.92 10.15
CA TRP A 388 -13.28 -21.06 11.49
C TRP A 388 -13.17 -19.77 12.29
N ASN A 389 -13.99 -19.67 13.33
CA ASN A 389 -13.96 -18.56 14.27
C ASN A 389 -13.01 -18.87 15.44
N VAL A 390 -12.33 -17.84 15.92
CA VAL A 390 -11.39 -17.92 17.05
C VAL A 390 -11.73 -16.78 18.00
N ALA A 391 -12.05 -17.12 19.24
CA ALA A 391 -12.24 -16.16 20.32
C ALA A 391 -10.94 -16.06 21.15
N LEU A 392 -10.39 -14.87 21.31
CA LEU A 392 -9.18 -14.63 22.11
C LEU A 392 -9.18 -13.22 22.70
N GLY A 393 -8.87 -13.11 24.00
CA GLY A 393 -8.69 -11.81 24.66
C GLY A 393 -9.92 -10.90 24.58
N GLY A 394 -11.13 -11.47 24.55
CA GLY A 394 -12.39 -10.73 24.39
C GLY A 394 -12.71 -10.29 22.95
N GLY A 395 -11.87 -10.64 21.97
CA GLY A 395 -12.12 -10.39 20.54
C GLY A 395 -12.56 -11.64 19.78
N GLU A 396 -13.38 -11.44 18.76
CA GLU A 396 -13.82 -12.47 17.81
C GLU A 396 -13.08 -12.30 16.47
N TYR A 397 -12.41 -13.36 16.05
CA TYR A 397 -11.63 -13.42 14.82
C TYR A 397 -12.17 -14.51 13.90
N THR A 398 -11.92 -14.36 12.61
CA THR A 398 -12.06 -15.42 11.61
C THR A 398 -10.68 -15.77 11.08
N ALA A 399 -10.37 -17.07 11.11
CA ALA A 399 -9.17 -17.65 10.53
C ALA A 399 -9.55 -18.34 9.21
N VAL A 400 -8.78 -18.06 8.16
CA VAL A 400 -8.98 -18.64 6.82
C VAL A 400 -7.67 -19.19 6.30
N VAL A 401 -7.67 -20.45 5.86
CA VAL A 401 -6.53 -21.05 5.16
C VAL A 401 -6.47 -20.46 3.76
N LEU A 402 -5.36 -19.80 3.44
CA LEU A 402 -5.09 -19.25 2.11
C LEU A 402 -4.19 -20.15 1.28
N ALA A 403 -3.31 -20.93 1.91
CA ALA A 403 -2.49 -21.88 1.19
C ALA A 403 -2.17 -23.09 2.07
N GLN A 404 -1.88 -24.21 1.42
CA GLN A 404 -1.50 -25.45 2.08
C GLN A 404 -0.46 -26.19 1.25
N ALA A 405 0.58 -26.70 1.90
CA ALA A 405 1.57 -27.56 1.27
C ALA A 405 0.94 -28.86 0.74
N PRO A 406 1.38 -29.39 -0.42
CA PRO A 406 0.83 -30.62 -0.99
C PRO A 406 1.00 -31.87 -0.11
N LYS A 407 1.95 -31.86 0.84
CA LYS A 407 2.15 -32.91 1.86
C LYS A 407 2.50 -32.26 3.21
N PRO A 408 2.09 -32.86 4.35
CA PRO A 408 2.49 -32.40 5.68
C PRO A 408 4.02 -32.43 5.80
N ILE A 409 4.61 -31.36 6.32
CA ILE A 409 6.06 -31.22 6.53
C ILE A 409 6.41 -31.90 7.86
N LEU A 410 6.16 -33.20 7.95
CA LEU A 410 6.68 -34.01 9.06
C LEU A 410 7.97 -34.68 8.58
N GLY A 411 9.08 -33.97 8.80
CA GLY A 411 10.36 -34.64 9.00
C GLY A 411 10.16 -35.65 10.12
N LYS A 412 10.49 -36.92 9.85
CA LYS A 412 10.48 -38.00 10.84
C LYS A 412 11.10 -37.49 12.14
N GLN A 413 10.41 -37.65 13.27
CA GLN A 413 11.03 -37.53 14.59
C GLN A 413 12.38 -38.27 14.56
N PRO A 414 13.48 -37.68 15.05
CA PRO A 414 14.70 -38.46 15.22
C PRO A 414 14.34 -39.65 16.10
N ALA A 415 14.59 -40.85 15.57
CA ALA A 415 14.38 -42.09 16.30
C ALA A 415 15.04 -41.94 17.67
N LYS A 416 14.30 -42.23 18.74
CA LYS A 416 14.86 -42.31 20.10
C LYS A 416 16.08 -43.22 20.02
N HIS A 417 17.27 -42.64 20.12
CA HIS A 417 18.49 -43.39 20.34
C HIS A 417 18.34 -44.03 21.72
N ASN A 418 17.87 -45.28 21.75
CA ASN A 418 18.04 -46.14 22.90
C ASN A 418 19.55 -46.37 23.06
N SER A 419 20.18 -45.62 23.94
CA SER A 419 21.52 -45.89 24.43
C SER A 419 21.47 -47.19 25.25
N LYS A 420 21.60 -48.33 24.58
CA LYS A 420 22.07 -49.55 25.24
C LYS A 420 23.55 -49.34 25.56
N ALA A 421 23.86 -49.23 26.84
CA ALA A 421 25.21 -49.23 27.36
C ALA A 421 25.97 -50.48 26.88
N ALA A 422 27.14 -50.27 26.27
CA ALA A 422 28.08 -51.34 25.99
C ALA A 422 28.75 -51.80 27.30
N PRO A 423 28.98 -53.11 27.50
CA PRO A 423 29.65 -53.61 28.69
C PRO A 423 31.15 -53.33 28.63
N GLY A 424 31.71 -52.87 29.76
CA GLY A 424 33.12 -52.52 29.90
C GLY A 424 34.08 -53.71 29.74
N PRO A 425 35.36 -53.45 29.43
CA PRO A 425 36.35 -54.49 29.15
C PRO A 425 36.71 -55.26 30.43
N ARG A 426 36.60 -56.59 30.36
CA ARG A 426 37.09 -57.52 31.37
C ARG A 426 38.62 -57.52 31.39
N SER A 427 39.21 -57.29 32.56
CA SER A 427 40.60 -57.60 32.86
C SER A 427 40.82 -59.11 33.00
N LYS A 428 41.83 -59.66 32.34
CA LYS A 428 42.57 -60.87 32.73
C LYS A 428 44.03 -60.63 32.28
N LYS A 429 45.00 -60.52 33.20
CA LYS A 429 45.86 -61.62 33.69
C LYS A 429 46.33 -62.55 32.57
#